data_AF-A0A0B1SJL6-F1
#
_entry.id   AF-A0A0B1SJL6-F1
#
_cell.length_a   1.000
_cell.length_b   1.000
_cell.length_c   1.000
_cell.angle_alpha   90.00
_cell.angle_beta   90.00
_cell.angle_gamma   90.00
#
_symmetry.space_group_name_H-M   'P 1'
#
loop_
_entity.id
_entity.type
_entity.pdbx_description
1 polymer ?
#
loop_
_entity_poly.entity_id
_entity_poly.type
_entity_poly.pdbx_seq_one_letter_code
_entity_poly.pdbx_strand_id
1 'polypeptide(L)' 'MQVKLGHIRMGWGATRQMGCAIGNCTGEYVVVCRYLIRGNTVGSLQYTPGAKCSACPSGTTCTSLGLCN' A
#
# COMPACT_ATOMS: atom_id res chain seq x y z
N MET A 1 -5.94 -7.47 -22.87
CA MET A 1 -4.96 -7.07 -21.85
C MET A 1 -5.61 -7.15 -20.49
N GLN A 2 -5.28 -8.16 -19.67
CA GLN A 2 -5.86 -8.33 -18.33
C GLN A 2 -4.98 -7.58 -17.33
N VAL A 3 -5.42 -6.42 -16.84
CA VAL A 3 -4.69 -5.70 -15.78
C VAL A 3 -5.01 -6.38 -14.44
N LYS A 4 -4.08 -7.17 -13.92
CA LYS A 4 -4.21 -7.80 -12.59
C LYS A 4 -4.06 -6.73 -11.49
N LEU A 5 -5.16 -6.11 -11.09
CA LEU A 5 -5.22 -5.05 -10.06
C LEU A 5 -5.21 -5.61 -8.61
N GLY A 6 -4.97 -6.90 -8.40
CA GLY A 6 -4.94 -7.47 -7.05
C GLY A 6 -3.85 -6.86 -6.16
N HIS A 7 -2.73 -6.42 -6.74
CA HIS A 7 -1.56 -5.98 -5.98
C HIS A 7 -1.46 -4.45 -5.79
N ILE A 8 -2.33 -3.65 -6.42
CA ILE A 8 -2.20 -2.16 -6.39
C ILE A 8 -2.46 -1.56 -5.00
N ARG A 9 -2.94 -2.36 -4.05
CA ARG A 9 -3.04 -1.98 -2.63
C ARG A 9 -1.68 -1.63 -2.01
N MET A 10 -0.58 -2.19 -2.53
CA MET A 10 0.78 -1.87 -2.09
C MET A 10 1.12 -0.38 -2.22
N GLY A 11 0.67 0.26 -3.30
CA GLY A 11 1.00 1.64 -3.58
C GLY A 11 -0.06 2.64 -3.09
N TRP A 12 -0.95 2.24 -2.19
CA TRP A 12 -2.03 3.10 -1.70
C TRP A 12 -1.51 4.07 -0.64
N GLY A 13 -1.39 5.36 -0.98
CA GLY A 13 -0.72 6.37 -0.13
C GLY A 13 -1.36 6.62 1.24
N ALA A 14 -2.63 6.24 1.41
CA ALA A 14 -3.31 6.33 2.71
C ALA A 14 -2.95 5.16 3.67
N THR A 15 -2.44 4.05 3.14
CA THR A 15 -2.11 2.86 3.92
C THR A 15 -0.70 2.96 4.49
N ARG A 16 -0.57 2.86 5.82
CA ARG A 16 0.73 2.92 6.54
C ARG A 16 1.06 1.67 7.33
N GLN A 17 0.17 0.70 7.33
CA GLN A 17 0.32 -0.54 8.10
C GLN A 17 -0.09 -1.73 7.23
N MET A 18 0.74 -2.76 7.26
CA MET A 18 0.49 -4.04 6.63
C MET A 18 1.02 -5.18 7.49
N GLY A 19 0.38 -6.33 7.39
CA GLY A 19 0.85 -7.58 7.97
C GLY A 19 0.82 -8.67 6.91
N CYS A 20 1.86 -9.50 6.87
CA CYS A 20 1.94 -10.61 5.93
C CYS A 20 2.14 -11.93 6.67
N ALA A 21 1.64 -13.00 6.08
CA ALA A 21 1.84 -14.36 6.56
C ALA A 21 2.13 -15.28 5.38
N ILE A 22 2.88 -16.35 5.66
CA ILE A 22 3.20 -17.41 4.70
C ILE A 22 2.63 -18.71 5.28
N GLY A 23 1.87 -19.44 4.48
CA GLY A 23 1.34 -20.75 4.83
C GLY A 23 1.70 -21.80 3.78
N ASN A 24 1.99 -23.03 4.20
CA ASN A 24 2.08 -24.17 3.29
C ASN A 24 0.68 -24.78 3.14
N CYS A 25 0.13 -24.71 1.94
CA CYS A 25 -1.13 -25.31 1.55
C CYS A 25 -0.82 -26.48 0.61
N THR A 26 -0.82 -27.70 1.17
CA THR A 26 -0.72 -28.98 0.44
C THR A 26 0.23 -28.96 -0.77
N GLY A 27 1.50 -28.64 -0.54
CA GLY A 27 2.55 -28.65 -1.58
C GLY A 27 2.83 -27.30 -2.21
N GLU A 28 2.07 -26.26 -1.88
CA GLU A 28 2.30 -24.88 -2.34
C GLU A 28 2.50 -23.92 -1.16
N TYR A 29 3.35 -22.91 -1.33
CA TYR A 29 3.46 -21.81 -0.37
C TYR A 29 2.57 -20.65 -0.81
N VAL A 30 1.65 -20.26 0.07
CA VAL A 30 0.75 -19.13 -0.13
C VAL A 30 1.23 -17.96 0.72
N VAL A 31 1.43 -16.81 0.08
CA VAL A 31 1.76 -15.55 0.75
C VAL A 31 0.53 -14.65 0.75
N VAL A 32 0.11 -14.20 1.93
CA VAL A 32 -1.02 -13.29 2.09
C VAL A 32 -0.56 -12.05 2.83
N CYS A 33 -0.77 -10.88 2.25
CA CYS A 33 -0.60 -9.60 2.91
C CYS A 33 -1.94 -8.88 3.08
N ARG A 34 -2.18 -8.36 4.27
CA ARG A 34 -3.31 -7.49 4.61
C ARG A 34 -2.82 -6.08 4.87
N TYR A 35 -3.60 -5.12 4.40
CA TYR A 35 -3.35 -3.70 4.55
C TYR A 35 -4.44 -3.11 5.44
N LEU A 36 -4.08 -2.26 6.41
CA LEU A 36 -5.06 -1.67 7.33
C LEU A 36 -6.15 -0.90 6.57
N ILE A 37 -5.74 -0.05 5.64
CA ILE A 37 -6.64 0.56 4.68
C ILE A 37 -6.67 -0.31 3.43
N ARG A 38 -7.86 -0.78 3.07
CA ARG A 38 -8.06 -1.73 1.97
C ARG A 38 -7.49 -1.22 0.64
N GLY A 39 -7.67 0.08 0.37
CA GLY A 39 -7.32 0.70 -0.92
C GLY A 39 -8.03 0.05 -2.12
N ASN A 40 -7.51 0.31 -3.32
CA ASN A 40 -8.02 -0.22 -4.59
C ASN A 40 -9.54 0.00 -4.73
N THR A 41 -9.99 1.21 -4.43
CA THR A 41 -11.39 1.63 -4.56
C THR A 41 -11.56 2.32 -5.91
N VAL A 42 -12.51 1.82 -6.73
CA VAL A 42 -12.81 2.41 -8.03
C VAL A 42 -13.22 3.87 -7.87
N GLY A 43 -12.67 4.75 -8.71
CA GLY A 43 -12.93 6.20 -8.67
C GLY A 43 -12.13 6.96 -7.60
N SER A 44 -11.32 6.29 -6.78
CA SER A 44 -10.41 6.92 -5.83
C SER A 44 -8.98 6.98 -6.37
N LEU A 45 -8.27 8.07 -6.07
CA LEU A 45 -6.85 8.19 -6.38
C LEU A 45 -6.02 7.27 -5.47
N GLN A 46 -5.07 6.57 -6.07
CA GLN A 46 -4.17 5.67 -5.33
C GLN A 46 -3.21 6.45 -4.40
N TYR A 47 -2.78 7.62 -4.82
CA TYR A 47 -2.02 8.59 -4.04
C TYR A 47 -2.38 9.99 -4.53
N THR A 48 -2.24 10.99 -3.67
CA THR A 48 -2.43 12.39 -4.05
C THR A 48 -1.20 12.87 -4.83
N PRO A 49 -1.33 13.31 -6.09
CA PRO A 49 -0.22 13.87 -6.84
C PRO A 49 0.32 15.15 -6.18
N GLY A 50 1.64 15.31 -6.15
CA GLY A 50 2.28 16.48 -5.54
C GLY A 50 3.79 16.31 -5.39
N ALA A 51 4.45 17.35 -4.86
CA ALA A 51 5.85 17.25 -4.50
C ALA A 51 6.05 16.26 -3.34
N LYS A 52 7.23 15.66 -3.26
CA LYS A 52 7.55 14.70 -2.17
C LYS A 52 7.27 15.36 -0.82
N CYS A 53 6.53 14.65 0.03
CA CYS A 53 6.21 15.07 1.39
C CYS A 53 5.37 16.36 1.53
N SER A 54 4.85 16.94 0.44
CA SER A 54 4.04 18.17 0.51
C SER A 54 2.69 18.00 1.22
N ALA A 55 2.27 16.76 1.45
CA ALA A 55 1.00 16.39 2.08
C ALA A 55 1.18 15.30 3.16
N CYS A 56 2.33 15.29 3.86
CA CYS A 56 2.51 14.38 4.99
C CYS A 56 1.54 14.76 6.14
N PRO A 57 0.96 13.78 6.86
CA PRO A 57 0.10 14.05 8.01
C PRO A 57 0.83 14.80 9.11
N SER A 58 0.07 15.58 9.88
CA SER A 58 0.57 16.23 11.09
C SER A 58 1.22 15.22 12.05
N GLY A 59 2.40 15.55 12.55
CA GLY A 59 3.16 14.69 13.48
C GLY A 59 4.04 13.63 12.80
N THR A 60 4.10 13.61 11.47
CA THR A 60 5.03 12.74 10.72
C THR A 60 6.21 13.54 10.15
N THR A 61 7.30 12.85 9.86
CA THR A 61 8.49 13.41 9.23
C THR A 61 8.67 12.87 7.81
N CYS A 62 9.39 13.61 6.99
CA CYS A 62 9.74 13.19 5.64
C CYS A 62 11.09 12.46 5.64
N THR A 63 11.08 11.21 5.20
CA THR A 63 12.31 10.45 4.97
C THR A 63 13.04 10.94 3.72
N SER A 64 14.34 10.67 3.61
CA SER A 64 15.14 10.98 2.40
C SER A 64 14.62 10.29 1.12
N LEU A 65 13.82 9.23 1.28
CA LEU A 65 13.16 8.50 0.21
C LEU A 65 11.84 9.14 -0.25
N GLY A 66 11.36 10.18 0.44
CA GLY A 66 10.10 10.85 0.13
C GLY A 66 8.86 10.17 0.70
N LEU A 67 9.01 9.35 1.76
CA LEU A 67 7.92 8.71 2.50
C LEU A 67 7.70 9.40 3.85
N CYS A 68 6.44 9.44 4.30
CA CYS A 68 6.07 10.00 5.62
C CYS A 68 6.11 8.90 6.70
N ASN A 69 6.71 9.16 7.87
CA ASN A 69 6.70 8.28 9.03
C ASN A 69 6.56 9.01 10.37
#